data_AF-A0A0N0DT46-F1
#
_entry.id   AF-A0A0N0DT46-F1
#
_cell.length_a   1.000
_cell.length_b   1.000
_cell.length_c   1.000
_cell.angle_alpha   90.00
_cell.angle_beta   90.00
_cell.angle_gamma   90.00
#
_symmetry.space_group_name_H-M   'P 1'
#
loop_
_entity.id
_entity.type
_entity.pdbx_description
1 polymer ?
#
loop_
_entity_poly.entity_id
_entity_poly.type
_entity_poly.pdbx_seq_one_letter_code
_entity_poly.pdbx_strand_id
1 'polypeptide(L)'
;MFSDACGGRREHYVDLFADEEARLGQYKEKQSCLLAIEEVVERLREQSCIHERIVTVEEFDEPTGPQSVLNVLAKSCYFVVVQTASYWWSLERRDDTIVIQRSRNFSSVHSRCRGSYRSYRWLLETAPTSQRSVRCRRGPKLVELFSSMLRDHVFDAKGCESSSWEFSSYVFDFCLYGRHPSRTQAEVN
;
A
#
# COMPACT_ATOMS: atom_id res chain seq x y z
N MET A 1 -38.34 -6.76 -6.97
CA MET A 1 -37.33 -6.63 -8.04
C MET A 1 -36.86 -5.19 -8.01
N PHE A 2 -35.86 -4.89 -7.18
CA PHE A 2 -35.32 -3.53 -7.03
C PHE A 2 -33.97 -3.47 -7.74
N SER A 3 -33.90 -2.48 -8.62
CA SER A 3 -32.84 -2.15 -9.56
C SER A 3 -31.42 -2.32 -9.04
N ASP A 4 -30.62 -3.03 -9.83
CA ASP A 4 -29.18 -2.84 -9.95
C ASP A 4 -28.87 -1.36 -10.21
N ALA A 5 -28.23 -0.69 -9.25
CA ALA A 5 -27.50 0.57 -9.43
C ALA A 5 -26.70 0.89 -8.15
N CYS A 6 -25.76 0.04 -7.76
CA CYS A 6 -24.78 0.40 -6.75
C CYS A 6 -23.36 0.02 -7.21
N GLY A 7 -22.97 0.59 -8.36
CA GLY A 7 -21.55 0.77 -8.69
C GLY A 7 -21.02 1.93 -7.86
N GLY A 8 -20.96 1.76 -6.53
CA GLY A 8 -20.42 2.79 -5.63
C GLY A 8 -19.00 3.15 -6.06
N ARG A 9 -18.75 4.45 -6.27
CA ARG A 9 -17.41 4.99 -6.50
C ARG A 9 -16.55 4.57 -5.31
N ARG A 10 -15.53 3.75 -5.55
CA ARG A 10 -14.70 3.16 -4.49
C ARG A 10 -13.57 4.12 -4.15
N GLU A 11 -13.25 4.18 -2.86
CA GLU A 11 -12.25 5.11 -2.36
C GLU A 11 -11.04 4.38 -1.78
N HIS A 12 -9.86 4.94 -2.05
CA HIS A 12 -8.56 4.49 -1.59
C HIS A 12 -8.01 5.49 -0.58
N TYR A 13 -7.30 5.01 0.44
CA TYR A 13 -6.68 5.89 1.41
C TYR A 13 -5.32 6.38 0.90
N VAL A 14 -5.16 7.69 0.77
CA VAL A 14 -3.92 8.29 0.31
C VAL A 14 -3.45 9.36 1.29
N ASP A 15 -2.21 9.23 1.74
CA ASP A 15 -1.54 10.16 2.66
C ASP A 15 -0.12 10.46 2.17
N LEU A 16 0.00 11.48 1.32
CA LEU A 16 1.28 11.84 0.69
C LEU A 16 2.20 12.69 1.60
N PHE A 17 1.76 12.99 2.82
CA PHE A 17 2.45 13.90 3.74
C PHE A 17 2.56 13.28 5.13
N ALA A 18 2.96 12.02 5.18
CA ALA A 18 2.89 11.25 6.41
C ALA A 18 3.81 11.77 7.54
N ASP A 19 4.75 12.66 7.22
CA ASP A 19 5.62 13.32 8.20
C ASP A 19 4.98 14.51 8.92
N GLU A 20 3.99 15.17 8.32
CA GLU A 20 3.54 16.49 8.81
C GLU A 20 2.70 16.38 10.09
N GLU A 21 1.89 15.33 10.26
CA GLU A 21 1.15 15.16 11.53
C GLU A 21 2.09 14.90 12.72
N ALA A 22 3.29 14.35 12.49
CA ALA A 22 4.27 14.12 13.56
C ALA A 22 4.93 15.41 14.07
N ARG A 23 4.90 16.49 13.27
CA ARG A 23 5.66 17.72 13.56
C ARG A 23 4.90 18.78 14.31
N LEU A 24 3.56 18.80 14.25
CA LEU A 24 2.82 20.01 14.64
C LEU A 24 1.78 19.83 15.74
N GLY A 25 1.38 18.62 16.13
CA GLY A 25 0.36 18.41 17.19
C GLY A 25 -1.00 19.09 16.94
N GLN A 26 -1.12 19.80 15.82
CA GLN A 26 -2.30 20.43 15.30
C GLN A 26 -2.82 19.51 14.21
N TYR A 27 -4.04 19.02 14.39
CA TYR A 27 -4.86 18.48 13.32
C TYR A 27 -5.17 19.60 12.32
N LYS A 28 -4.15 20.14 11.62
CA LYS A 28 -4.39 20.88 10.38
C LYS A 28 -5.06 19.90 9.44
N GLU A 29 -6.16 20.34 8.83
CA GLU A 29 -7.01 19.62 7.88
C GLU A 29 -6.28 18.42 7.29
N LYS A 30 -6.70 17.22 7.71
CA LYS A 30 -6.14 15.95 7.26
C LYS A 30 -6.01 15.98 5.73
N GLN A 31 -4.78 16.07 5.23
CA GLN A 31 -4.47 15.81 3.82
C GLN A 31 -4.49 14.30 3.52
N SER A 32 -4.82 13.47 4.52
CA SER A 32 -5.25 12.09 4.32
C SER A 32 -6.70 12.08 3.85
N CYS A 33 -6.92 11.55 2.65
CA CYS A 33 -8.24 11.51 2.03
C CYS A 33 -8.56 10.10 1.54
N LEU A 34 -9.83 9.74 1.64
CA LEU A 34 -10.42 8.68 0.84
C LEU A 34 -10.68 9.27 -0.54
N LEU A 35 -10.05 8.69 -1.56
CA LEU A 35 -10.02 9.23 -2.92
C LEU A 35 -10.49 8.18 -3.92
N ALA A 36 -11.30 8.60 -4.89
CA ALA A 36 -11.61 7.73 -6.02
C ALA A 36 -10.34 7.41 -6.82
N ILE A 37 -10.32 6.29 -7.56
CA ILE A 37 -9.13 5.88 -8.31
C ILE A 37 -8.63 6.97 -9.28
N GLU A 38 -9.54 7.73 -9.90
CA GLU A 38 -9.15 8.84 -10.78
C GLU A 38 -8.34 9.90 -10.01
N GLU A 39 -8.79 10.25 -8.81
CA GLU A 39 -8.15 11.23 -7.94
C GLU A 39 -6.82 10.72 -7.38
N VAL A 40 -6.72 9.41 -7.06
CA VAL A 40 -5.44 8.78 -6.68
C VAL A 40 -4.42 8.95 -7.80
N VAL A 41 -4.82 8.67 -9.05
CA VAL A 41 -3.94 8.78 -10.22
C VAL A 41 -3.49 10.22 -10.44
N GLU A 42 -4.39 11.19 -10.33
CA GLU A 42 -4.05 12.62 -10.45
C GLU A 42 -3.05 13.04 -9.36
N ARG A 43 -3.34 12.74 -8.09
CA ARG A 43 -2.47 13.10 -6.96
C ARG A 43 -1.10 12.47 -7.04
N LEU A 44 -0.98 11.22 -7.50
CA LEU A 44 0.30 10.56 -7.70
C LEU A 44 1.11 11.18 -8.84
N ARG A 45 0.46 11.60 -9.94
CA ARG A 45 1.11 12.27 -11.07
C ARG A 45 1.67 13.64 -10.73
N GLU A 46 1.02 14.35 -9.81
CA GLU A 46 1.49 15.65 -9.32
C GLU A 46 2.76 15.56 -8.45
N GLN A 47 3.15 14.36 -8.02
CA GLN A 47 4.34 14.19 -7.19
C GLN A 47 5.62 14.22 -8.04
N SER A 48 6.49 15.19 -7.77
CA SER A 48 7.79 15.30 -8.45
C SER A 48 8.67 14.06 -8.29
N CYS A 49 8.52 13.33 -7.18
CA CYS A 49 9.26 12.10 -6.88
C CYS A 49 8.70 10.84 -7.55
N ILE A 50 7.58 10.92 -8.29
CA ILE A 50 6.97 9.74 -8.94
C ILE A 50 7.90 9.10 -9.99
N HIS A 51 8.85 9.87 -10.52
CA HIS A 51 9.84 9.41 -11.49
C HIS A 51 11.13 8.85 -10.85
N GLU A 52 11.24 8.90 -9.52
CA GLU A 52 12.38 8.31 -8.82
C GLU A 52 12.38 6.78 -8.96
N ARG A 53 13.58 6.20 -8.95
CA ARG A 53 13.77 4.75 -8.97
C ARG A 53 13.63 4.18 -7.58
N ILE A 54 13.03 3.00 -7.51
CA ILE A 54 12.97 2.19 -6.30
C ILE A 54 14.37 1.63 -6.01
N VAL A 55 14.86 1.88 -4.81
CA VAL A 55 16.20 1.49 -4.31
C VAL A 55 16.09 0.26 -3.44
N THR A 56 15.09 0.20 -2.56
CA THR A 56 14.79 -0.98 -1.75
C THR A 56 13.29 -1.23 -1.69
N VAL A 57 12.94 -2.48 -1.43
CA VAL A 57 11.58 -2.92 -1.15
C VAL A 57 11.62 -3.85 0.05
N GLU A 58 10.74 -3.61 1.01
CA GLU A 58 10.68 -4.31 2.30
C GLU A 58 9.23 -4.71 2.60
N GLU A 59 8.99 -5.98 2.92
CA GLU A 59 7.69 -6.45 3.38
C GLU A 59 7.68 -6.51 4.90
N PHE A 60 6.56 -6.13 5.46
CA PHE A 60 6.29 -6.24 6.88
C PHE A 60 4.99 -7.00 7.10
N ASP A 61 4.99 -7.81 8.15
CA ASP A 61 3.77 -8.40 8.70
C ASP A 61 3.20 -7.46 9.77
N GLU A 62 1.88 -7.27 9.75
CA GLU A 62 1.18 -6.51 10.78
C GLU A 62 1.28 -7.24 12.12
N PRO A 63 1.70 -6.57 13.20
CA PRO A 63 1.77 -7.20 14.50
C PRO A 63 0.38 -7.64 14.98
N THR A 64 0.21 -8.94 15.22
CA THR A 64 -0.94 -9.48 15.94
C THR A 64 -0.73 -9.26 17.44
N GLY A 65 -1.55 -8.41 18.05
CA GLY A 65 -1.42 -8.09 19.49
C GLY A 65 -1.58 -9.32 20.40
N PRO A 66 -0.93 -9.36 21.57
CA PRO A 66 -0.91 -10.57 22.41
C PRO A 66 -2.24 -10.95 23.09
N GLN A 67 -3.30 -10.12 23.01
CA GLN A 67 -4.51 -10.29 23.84
C GLN A 67 -5.86 -10.42 23.12
N SER A 68 -5.91 -10.45 21.79
CA SER A 68 -7.20 -10.60 21.11
C SER A 68 -7.47 -12.07 20.80
N VAL A 69 -8.43 -12.67 21.52
CA VAL A 69 -9.00 -13.99 21.23
C VAL A 69 -9.64 -14.05 19.82
N LEU A 70 -9.88 -12.87 19.21
CA LEU A 70 -10.30 -12.69 17.82
C LEU A 70 -9.13 -12.78 16.82
N ASN A 71 -7.86 -12.85 17.29
CA ASN A 71 -6.68 -12.90 16.40
C ASN A 71 -6.50 -14.22 15.67
N VAL A 72 -7.04 -15.32 16.18
CA VAL A 72 -7.05 -16.61 15.45
C VAL A 72 -7.86 -16.50 14.15
N LEU A 73 -8.78 -15.53 14.07
CA LEU A 73 -9.59 -15.23 12.89
C LEU A 73 -9.08 -14.01 12.10
N ALA A 74 -8.12 -13.26 12.64
CA ALA A 74 -7.56 -12.10 11.95
C ALA A 74 -6.60 -12.58 10.86
N LYS A 75 -6.99 -12.42 9.60
CA LYS A 75 -6.10 -12.69 8.46
C LYS A 75 -4.82 -11.87 8.59
N SER A 76 -3.67 -12.49 8.40
CA SER A 76 -2.38 -11.80 8.32
C SER A 76 -2.46 -10.68 7.29
N CYS A 77 -1.98 -9.50 7.66
CA CYS A 77 -2.01 -8.31 6.82
C CYS A 77 -0.57 -7.92 6.51
N TYR A 78 -0.19 -8.02 5.24
CA TYR A 78 1.12 -7.60 4.77
C TYR A 78 1.05 -6.20 4.18
N PHE A 79 2.11 -5.43 4.42
CA PHE A 79 2.34 -4.18 3.72
C PHE A 79 3.78 -4.12 3.22
N VAL A 80 3.99 -3.30 2.19
CA VAL A 80 5.29 -3.13 1.56
C VAL A 80 5.73 -1.69 1.74
N VAL A 81 6.99 -1.50 2.12
CA VAL A 81 7.66 -0.20 2.09
C VAL A 81 8.65 -0.20 0.94
N VAL A 82 8.51 0.77 0.03
CA VAL A 82 9.50 1.03 -1.02
C VAL A 82 10.28 2.30 -0.70
N GLN A 83 11.60 2.23 -0.85
CA GLN A 83 12.50 3.37 -0.72
C GLN A 83 12.83 3.92 -2.10
N THR A 84 12.73 5.23 -2.27
CA THR A 84 13.28 5.97 -3.42
C THR A 84 14.44 6.86 -2.97
N ALA A 85 14.97 7.71 -3.86
CA ALA A 85 16.09 8.59 -3.51
C ALA A 85 15.73 9.60 -2.42
N SER A 86 14.49 10.11 -2.43
CA SER A 86 14.07 11.20 -1.56
C SER A 86 13.01 10.81 -0.54
N TYR A 87 12.32 9.68 -0.74
CA TYR A 87 11.14 9.31 0.05
C TYR A 87 11.08 7.81 0.34
N TRP A 88 10.26 7.50 1.33
CA TRP A 88 9.74 6.19 1.66
C TRP A 88 8.25 6.18 1.36
N TRP A 89 7.77 5.05 0.83
CA TRP A 89 6.37 4.87 0.52
C TRP A 89 5.87 3.56 1.12
N SER A 90 4.74 3.59 1.83
CA SER A 90 4.04 2.37 2.22
C SER A 90 2.88 2.10 1.27
N LEU A 91 2.74 0.83 0.90
CA LEU A 91 1.69 0.30 0.05
C LEU A 91 1.06 -0.89 0.76
N GLU A 92 -0.25 -0.87 0.89
CA GLU A 92 -0.99 -1.93 1.57
C GLU A 92 -2.35 -2.14 0.89
N ARG A 93 -2.78 -3.40 0.78
CA ARG A 93 -4.14 -3.76 0.38
C ARG A 93 -4.93 -4.17 1.62
N ARG A 94 -6.09 -3.54 1.82
CA ARG A 94 -7.05 -3.86 2.88
C ARG A 94 -8.41 -4.08 2.26
N ASP A 95 -8.84 -5.34 2.25
CA ASP A 95 -10.08 -5.75 1.61
C ASP A 95 -10.14 -5.20 0.17
N ASP A 96 -11.05 -4.26 -0.09
CA ASP A 96 -11.28 -3.63 -1.39
C ASP A 96 -10.59 -2.26 -1.55
N THR A 97 -9.74 -1.88 -0.60
CA THR A 97 -9.09 -0.56 -0.52
C THR A 97 -7.57 -0.71 -0.62
N ILE A 98 -6.93 0.27 -1.25
CA ILE A 98 -5.47 0.40 -1.27
C ILE A 98 -5.12 1.59 -0.39
N VAL A 99 -4.10 1.40 0.45
CA VAL A 99 -3.55 2.40 1.34
C VAL A 99 -2.17 2.78 0.80
N ILE A 100 -1.99 4.05 0.47
CA ILE A 100 -0.73 4.60 -0.04
C ILE A 100 -0.30 5.71 0.90
N GLN A 101 0.92 5.62 1.42
CA GLN A 101 1.49 6.71 2.21
C GLN A 101 2.88 7.06 1.71
N ARG A 102 3.27 8.33 1.86
CA ARG A 102 4.61 8.81 1.53
C ARG A 102 5.16 9.65 2.66
N SER A 103 6.44 9.47 2.95
CA SER A 103 7.17 10.34 3.86
C SER A 103 8.68 10.33 3.59
N ARG A 104 9.41 11.35 4.03
CA ARG A 104 10.88 11.41 4.03
C ARG A 104 11.50 10.61 5.16
N ASN A 105 10.72 10.19 6.15
CA ASN A 105 11.17 9.43 7.30
C ASN A 105 10.57 8.02 7.30
N PHE A 106 11.45 7.01 7.23
CA PHE A 106 11.04 5.61 7.27
C PHE A 106 10.09 5.31 8.44
N SER A 107 10.35 5.88 9.62
CA SER A 107 9.52 5.60 10.79
C SER A 107 8.08 6.08 10.65
N SER A 108 7.79 7.11 9.83
CA SER A 108 6.43 7.60 9.62
C SER A 108 5.61 6.61 8.81
N VAL A 109 6.17 6.05 7.72
CA VAL A 109 5.47 5.04 6.91
C VAL A 109 5.44 3.67 7.57
N HIS A 110 6.48 3.33 8.33
CA HIS A 110 6.57 2.05 9.06
C HIS A 110 5.67 2.03 10.31
N SER A 111 5.63 3.13 11.07
CA SER A 111 4.90 3.18 12.35
C SER A 111 3.43 3.53 12.19
N ARG A 112 3.00 4.23 11.12
CA ARG A 112 1.57 4.44 10.88
C ARG A 112 0.82 3.15 10.57
N CYS A 113 1.52 2.15 10.05
CA CYS A 113 0.99 0.79 9.92
C CYS A 113 0.80 0.08 11.27
N ARG A 114 1.28 0.63 12.41
CA ARG A 114 0.98 0.15 13.78
C ARG A 114 -0.44 0.46 14.25
N GLY A 115 -1.26 1.10 13.41
CA GLY A 115 -2.66 1.30 13.71
C GLY A 115 -2.98 2.53 14.57
N SER A 116 -2.13 3.56 14.61
CA SER A 116 -2.48 4.83 15.29
C SER A 116 -3.68 5.56 14.63
N TYR A 117 -3.97 5.29 13.36
CA TYR A 117 -5.23 5.70 12.70
C TYR A 117 -6.40 4.75 12.97
N ARG A 118 -6.14 3.55 13.50
CA ARG A 118 -7.14 2.51 13.74
C ARG A 118 -7.62 2.68 15.17
N SER A 119 -8.78 3.31 15.32
CA SER A 119 -9.47 3.63 16.58
C SER A 119 -9.65 2.45 17.56
N TYR A 120 -9.29 1.23 17.17
CA TYR A 120 -9.48 -0.02 17.91
C TYR A 120 -8.17 -0.80 18.20
N ARG A 121 -6.97 -0.33 17.83
CA ARG A 121 -5.69 -1.08 18.02
C ARG A 121 -4.58 -0.33 18.76
N TRP A 122 -4.95 0.56 19.70
CA TRP A 122 -4.00 1.31 20.54
C TRP A 122 -3.12 0.42 21.47
N LEU A 123 -3.42 -0.87 21.58
CA LEU A 123 -2.70 -1.86 22.40
C LEU A 123 -1.58 -2.62 21.64
N LEU A 124 -1.25 -2.25 20.40
CA LEU A 124 -0.15 -2.88 19.65
C LEU A 124 1.21 -2.29 20.06
N GLU A 125 1.79 -2.84 21.13
CA GLU A 125 3.12 -2.47 21.62
C GLU A 125 4.27 -2.98 20.73
N THR A 126 4.02 -4.01 19.93
CA THR A 126 5.03 -4.58 19.03
C THR A 126 5.10 -3.81 17.71
N ALA A 127 6.32 -3.58 17.22
CA ALA A 127 6.55 -3.01 15.91
C ALA A 127 6.28 -4.06 14.81
N PRO A 128 5.95 -3.63 13.57
CA PRO A 128 5.90 -4.55 12.43
C PRO A 128 7.24 -5.25 12.27
N THR A 129 7.20 -6.53 11.89
CA THR A 129 8.41 -7.34 11.69
C THR A 129 8.68 -7.47 10.20
N SER A 130 9.90 -7.15 9.78
CA SER A 130 10.32 -7.33 8.38
C SER A 130 10.41 -8.81 8.04
N GLN A 131 9.76 -9.22 6.96
CA GLN A 131 9.75 -10.60 6.46
C GLN A 131 10.76 -10.80 5.32
N ARG A 132 10.80 -9.84 4.40
CA ARG A 132 11.71 -9.84 3.24
C ARG A 132 12.17 -8.41 2.95
N SER A 133 13.43 -8.28 2.54
CA SER A 133 14.04 -7.01 2.14
C SER A 133 14.97 -7.25 0.96
N VAL A 134 14.83 -6.44 -0.10
CA VAL A 134 15.72 -6.51 -1.25
C VAL A 134 16.16 -5.13 -1.72
N ARG A 135 17.45 -5.00 -2.04
CA ARG A 135 18.01 -3.85 -2.74
C ARG A 135 17.92 -4.02 -4.25
N CYS A 136 17.29 -3.06 -4.91
CA CYS A 136 17.06 -3.03 -6.35
C CYS A 136 18.21 -2.29 -7.06
N ARG A 137 19.22 -3.01 -7.58
CA ARG A 137 20.40 -2.39 -8.24
C ARG A 137 20.06 -1.50 -9.45
N ARG A 138 18.92 -1.73 -10.10
CA ARG A 138 18.34 -0.91 -11.18
C ARG A 138 16.81 -0.94 -11.10
N GLY A 139 16.26 -0.74 -9.90
CA GLY A 139 14.83 -0.86 -9.67
C GLY A 139 13.98 0.02 -10.60
N PRO A 140 12.73 -0.40 -10.87
CA PRO A 140 11.83 0.35 -11.72
C PRO A 140 11.53 1.73 -11.12
N LYS A 141 11.00 2.63 -11.94
CA LYS A 141 10.48 3.91 -11.45
C LYS A 141 9.17 3.67 -10.71
N LEU A 142 8.91 4.51 -9.71
CA LEU A 142 7.67 4.43 -8.96
C LEU A 142 6.42 4.61 -9.85
N VAL A 143 6.50 5.48 -10.86
CA VAL A 143 5.45 5.64 -11.88
C VAL A 143 5.19 4.35 -12.67
N GLU A 144 6.20 3.52 -12.92
CA GLU A 144 6.05 2.26 -13.63
C GLU A 144 5.30 1.24 -12.75
N LEU A 145 5.61 1.20 -11.45
CA LEU A 145 4.88 0.37 -10.48
C LEU A 145 3.40 0.75 -10.42
N PHE A 146 3.08 2.03 -10.21
CA PHE A 146 1.69 2.47 -10.15
C PHE A 146 0.95 2.28 -11.48
N SER A 147 1.62 2.52 -12.62
CA SER A 147 1.04 2.25 -13.93
C SER A 147 0.75 0.76 -14.13
N SER A 148 1.62 -0.12 -13.63
CA SER A 148 1.38 -1.56 -13.62
C SER A 148 0.19 -1.91 -12.76
N MET A 149 0.12 -1.38 -11.54
CA MET A 149 -1.01 -1.63 -10.62
C MET A 149 -2.35 -1.21 -11.22
N LEU A 150 -2.41 -0.08 -11.93
CA LEU A 150 -3.61 0.37 -12.63
C LEU A 150 -3.98 -0.56 -13.79
N ARG A 151 -2.99 -0.91 -14.63
CA ARG A 151 -3.20 -1.79 -15.78
C ARG A 151 -3.65 -3.19 -15.36
N ASP A 152 -3.08 -3.71 -14.28
CA ASP A 152 -3.34 -5.05 -13.79
C ASP A 152 -4.54 -5.07 -12.81
N HIS A 153 -5.33 -4.00 -12.78
CA HIS A 153 -6.57 -3.86 -12.01
C HIS A 153 -6.37 -4.10 -10.50
N VAL A 154 -5.19 -3.81 -9.96
CA VAL A 154 -4.88 -3.96 -8.54
C VAL A 154 -5.73 -3.02 -7.68
N PHE A 155 -6.17 -1.89 -8.23
CA PHE A 155 -7.10 -0.99 -7.53
C PHE A 155 -8.56 -1.45 -7.63
N ASP A 156 -8.90 -2.37 -8.53
CA ASP A 156 -10.24 -2.89 -8.69
C ASP A 156 -10.40 -4.20 -7.89
N ALA A 157 -11.49 -4.34 -7.14
CA ALA A 157 -11.79 -5.61 -6.46
C ALA A 157 -12.80 -6.48 -7.21
N LYS A 158 -13.30 -6.05 -8.39
CA LYS A 158 -14.20 -6.88 -9.20
C LYS A 158 -13.40 -8.01 -9.86
N GLY A 159 -13.21 -9.11 -9.12
CA GLY A 159 -12.61 -10.36 -9.59
C GLY A 159 -11.22 -10.66 -9.04
N CYS A 160 -10.66 -9.79 -8.20
CA CYS A 160 -9.37 -10.02 -7.56
C CYS A 160 -9.57 -10.17 -6.04
N GLU A 161 -9.84 -11.40 -5.60
CA GLU A 161 -9.75 -11.84 -4.20
C GLU A 161 -8.28 -11.88 -3.71
N SER A 162 -7.38 -11.09 -4.31
CA SER A 162 -5.97 -11.13 -3.98
C SER A 162 -5.79 -10.72 -2.52
N SER A 163 -5.32 -11.67 -1.73
CA SER A 163 -4.92 -11.50 -0.34
C SER A 163 -3.85 -10.41 -0.21
N SER A 164 -3.67 -9.88 1.01
CA SER A 164 -2.59 -8.94 1.34
C SER A 164 -1.20 -9.48 0.96
N TRP A 165 -1.01 -10.80 1.04
CA TRP A 165 0.20 -11.51 0.62
C TRP A 165 0.40 -11.54 -0.90
N GLU A 166 -0.67 -11.76 -1.68
CA GLU A 166 -0.59 -11.73 -3.14
C GLU A 166 -0.29 -10.30 -3.62
N PHE A 167 -0.88 -9.31 -2.96
CA PHE A 167 -0.55 -7.90 -3.21
C PHE A 167 0.92 -7.59 -2.90
N SER A 168 1.43 -7.99 -1.74
CA SER A 168 2.82 -7.72 -1.38
C SER A 168 3.79 -8.44 -2.31
N SER A 169 3.48 -9.68 -2.69
CA SER A 169 4.24 -10.47 -3.67
C SER A 169 4.23 -9.80 -5.04
N TYR A 170 3.09 -9.27 -5.46
CA TYR A 170 2.99 -8.52 -6.72
C TYR A 170 3.95 -7.32 -6.73
N VAL A 171 3.98 -6.52 -5.66
CA VAL A 171 4.87 -5.34 -5.57
C VAL A 171 6.34 -5.78 -5.55
N PHE A 172 6.66 -6.84 -4.80
CA PHE A 172 8.02 -7.39 -4.73
C PHE A 172 8.51 -7.87 -6.11
N ASP A 173 7.74 -8.71 -6.78
CA ASP A 173 8.10 -9.26 -8.09
C ASP A 173 8.29 -8.14 -9.11
N PHE A 174 7.40 -7.13 -9.08
CA PHE A 174 7.56 -5.95 -9.93
C PHE A 174 8.88 -5.22 -9.66
N CYS A 175 9.24 -5.00 -8.39
CA CYS A 175 10.48 -4.32 -8.01
C CYS A 175 11.73 -5.09 -8.44
N LEU A 176 11.69 -6.42 -8.41
CA LEU A 176 12.82 -7.29 -8.75
C LEU A 176 13.01 -7.47 -10.26
N TYR A 177 11.90 -7.68 -10.97
CA TYR A 177 11.93 -8.12 -12.37
C TYR A 177 11.46 -7.03 -13.36
N GLY A 178 10.94 -5.91 -12.86
CA GLY A 178 10.40 -4.81 -13.69
C GLY A 178 9.07 -5.16 -14.39
N ARG A 179 8.55 -6.36 -14.15
CA ARG A 179 7.24 -6.84 -14.59
C ARG A 179 6.73 -7.80 -13.54
N HIS A 180 5.43 -7.75 -13.29
CA HIS A 180 4.78 -8.91 -12.70
C HIS A 180 4.81 -10.05 -13.73
N PRO A 181 5.16 -11.28 -13.37
CA PRO A 181 4.89 -12.42 -14.23
C PRO A 181 3.37 -12.54 -14.34
N SER A 182 2.79 -11.93 -15.37
CA SER A 182 1.41 -12.22 -15.75
C SER A 182 1.32 -13.73 -15.95
N ARG A 183 0.26 -14.33 -15.38
CA ARG A 183 -0.19 -15.70 -15.67
C ARG A 183 0.18 -16.03 -17.10
N THR A 184 1.10 -16.97 -17.26
CA THR A 184 1.47 -17.53 -18.55
C THR A 184 0.18 -17.90 -19.27
N GLN A 185 0.08 -17.49 -20.54
CA GLN A 185 -0.98 -17.87 -21.46
C GLN A 185 -1.42 -19.33 -21.22
N ALA A 186 -2.60 -19.51 -20.65
CA ALA A 186 -3.36 -20.75 -20.77
C ALA A 186 -4.34 -20.58 -21.93
N GLU A 187 -3.83 -20.23 -23.11
CA GLU A 187 -4.53 -20.32 -24.39
C GLU A 187 -3.47 -20.51 -25.49
N VAL A 188 -2.93 -21.73 -25.58
CA VAL A 188 -2.67 -22.43 -26.85
C VAL A 188 -2.56 -23.92 -26.50
N ASN A 189 -3.64 -24.65 -26.71
CA ASN A 189 -3.68 -25.97 -27.35
C ASN A 189 -5.14 -26.34 -27.62
#